data_AF-A0A7S1IKI9-F1
#
_entry.id   AF-A0A7S1IKI9-F1
#
_cell.length_a   1.000
_cell.length_b   1.000
_cell.length_c   1.000
_cell.angle_alpha   90.00
_cell.angle_beta   90.00
_cell.angle_gamma   90.00
#
_symmetry.space_group_name_H-M   'P 1'
#
loop_
_entity.id
_entity.type
_entity.pdbx_description
1 polymer ?
#
loop_
_entity_poly.entity_id
_entity_poly.type
_entity_poly.pdbx_seq_one_letter_code
_entity_poly.pdbx_strand_id
1 'polypeptide(L)'
;LYRFQHPALSAKETCEGIISAAEAHAAANGGWTSKRHANYPATDLEVREIPALEHVFDRVREAVFPFIEQVHALGRKNWRFNDLFIVKYEHGRQSSLPNHQDSGTFSFTVL
;
A
#
# COMPACT_ATOMS: atom_id res chain seq x y z
N LEU A 1 17.11 4.96 5.12
CA LEU A 1 16.07 4.15 4.46
C LEU A 1 16.29 2.69 4.87
N TYR A 2 15.34 2.08 5.59
CA TYR A 2 15.40 0.65 5.91
C TYR A 2 14.81 -0.17 4.76
N ARG A 3 15.41 -1.31 4.46
CA ARG A 3 14.90 -2.27 3.46
C ARG A 3 14.85 -3.64 4.11
N PHE A 4 13.77 -4.37 3.88
CA PHE A 4 13.67 -5.78 4.23
C PHE A 4 12.85 -6.50 3.18
N GLN A 5 13.10 -7.79 3.04
CA GLN A 5 12.34 -8.65 2.16
C GLN A 5 11.52 -9.59 3.03
N HIS A 6 10.21 -9.62 2.79
CA HIS A 6 9.29 -10.54 3.46
C HIS A 6 8.68 -11.46 2.41
N PRO A 7 8.98 -12.78 2.42
CA PRO A 7 8.53 -13.69 1.37
C PRO A 7 7.03 -13.62 1.08
N ALA A 8 6.21 -13.46 2.12
CA ALA A 8 4.75 -13.38 1.97
C ALA A 8 4.24 -12.07 1.32
N LEU A 9 5.10 -11.05 1.16
CA LEU A 9 4.79 -9.79 0.49
C LEU A 9 5.54 -9.60 -0.83
N SER A 10 6.72 -10.23 -0.98
CA SER A 10 7.57 -10.07 -2.16
C SER A 10 7.48 -11.22 -3.17
N ALA A 11 6.70 -12.27 -2.87
CA ALA A 11 6.49 -13.36 -3.83
C ALA A 11 5.80 -12.83 -5.08
N LYS A 12 6.32 -13.18 -6.26
CA LYS A 12 5.82 -12.69 -7.55
C LYS A 12 4.33 -12.95 -7.70
N GLU A 13 3.89 -14.16 -7.34
CA GLU A 13 2.50 -14.59 -7.41
C GLU A 13 1.60 -13.75 -6.49
N THR A 14 2.13 -13.31 -5.34
CA THR A 14 1.40 -12.41 -4.44
C THR A 14 1.23 -11.03 -5.06
N CYS A 15 2.30 -10.46 -5.61
CA CYS A 15 2.24 -9.16 -6.28
C CYS A 15 1.31 -9.19 -7.51
N GLU A 16 1.42 -10.21 -8.36
CA GLU A 16 0.55 -10.40 -9.52
C GLU A 16 -0.92 -10.57 -9.11
N GLY A 17 -1.18 -11.30 -8.03
CA GLY A 17 -2.53 -11.44 -7.45
C GLY A 17 -3.09 -10.10 -6.96
N ILE A 18 -2.28 -9.29 -6.27
CA ILE A 18 -2.67 -7.95 -5.80
C ILE A 18 -3.03 -7.04 -6.98
N ILE A 19 -2.16 -6.99 -8.00
CA ILE A 19 -2.38 -6.18 -9.20
C ILE A 19 -3.66 -6.62 -9.91
N SER A 20 -3.84 -7.93 -10.11
CA SER A 20 -5.01 -8.48 -10.80
C SER A 20 -6.31 -8.15 -10.07
N ALA A 21 -6.33 -8.27 -8.75
CA ALA A 21 -7.49 -7.94 -7.93
C ALA A 21 -7.82 -6.44 -7.96
N ALA A 22 -6.80 -5.57 -7.93
CA ALA A 22 -6.97 -4.13 -8.02
C ALA A 22 -7.53 -3.70 -9.39
N GLU A 23 -6.98 -4.23 -10.49
CA GLU A 23 -7.49 -3.94 -11.84
C GLU A 23 -8.93 -4.46 -12.03
N ALA A 24 -9.25 -5.66 -11.52
CA ALA A 24 -10.61 -6.19 -11.56
C ALA A 24 -11.59 -5.31 -10.75
N HIS A 25 -11.17 -4.85 -9.56
CA HIS A 25 -11.96 -3.94 -8.75
C HIS A 25 -12.17 -2.59 -9.46
N ALA A 26 -11.12 -2.00 -10.02
CA ALA A 26 -11.21 -0.77 -10.82
C ALA A 26 -12.22 -0.94 -11.96
N ALA A 27 -12.12 -2.01 -12.75
CA ALA A 27 -13.01 -2.27 -13.88
C ALA A 27 -14.48 -2.39 -13.45
N ALA A 28 -14.75 -2.96 -12.27
CA ALA A 28 -16.11 -3.14 -11.74
C ALA A 28 -16.70 -1.88 -11.06
N ASN A 29 -15.86 -0.94 -10.61
CA ASN A 29 -16.28 0.18 -9.74
C ASN A 29 -16.02 1.57 -10.35
N GLY A 30 -15.96 1.68 -11.68
CA GLY A 30 -15.84 2.98 -12.37
C GLY A 30 -14.39 3.47 -12.57
N GLY A 31 -13.41 2.59 -12.36
CA GLY A 31 -12.00 2.81 -12.65
C GLY A 31 -11.15 3.16 -11.43
N TRP A 32 -9.89 3.46 -11.70
CA TRP A 32 -8.97 4.05 -10.72
C TRP A 32 -9.38 5.48 -10.41
N THR A 33 -9.16 5.93 -9.17
CA THR A 33 -9.54 7.28 -8.73
C THR A 33 -8.32 8.11 -8.37
N SER A 34 -8.40 9.43 -8.56
CA SER A 34 -7.40 10.41 -8.12
C SER A 34 -7.93 11.36 -7.04
N LYS A 35 -9.10 11.05 -6.47
CA LYS A 35 -9.86 11.96 -5.60
C LYS A 35 -9.77 11.60 -4.12
N ARG A 36 -9.02 10.55 -3.74
CA ARG A 36 -8.92 10.10 -2.34
C ARG A 36 -8.13 11.07 -1.45
N HIS A 37 -7.09 11.72 -1.99
CA HIS A 37 -6.25 12.67 -1.25
C HIS A 37 -6.27 14.05 -1.88
N ALA A 38 -6.45 15.10 -1.06
CA ALA A 38 -6.58 16.47 -1.56
C ALA A 38 -5.23 17.14 -1.92
N ASN A 39 -4.20 16.96 -1.08
CA ASN A 39 -2.95 17.73 -1.20
C ASN A 39 -1.96 17.14 -2.22
N TYR A 40 -1.89 15.81 -2.29
CA TYR A 40 -0.99 15.07 -3.18
C TYR A 40 -1.74 13.88 -3.79
N PRO A 41 -2.72 14.14 -4.68
CA PRO A 41 -3.57 13.09 -5.23
C PRO A 41 -2.76 12.08 -6.02
N ALA A 42 -2.91 10.79 -5.68
CA ALA A 42 -2.41 9.67 -6.45
C ALA A 42 -3.57 8.94 -7.12
N THR A 43 -3.27 8.28 -8.24
CA THR A 43 -4.20 7.39 -8.94
C THR A 43 -4.12 6.06 -8.22
N ASP A 44 -5.10 5.79 -7.35
CA ASP A 44 -5.01 4.72 -6.39
C ASP A 44 -6.35 4.06 -6.05
N LEU A 45 -6.27 3.01 -5.25
CA LEU A 45 -7.39 2.28 -4.65
C LEU A 45 -7.06 1.92 -3.20
N GLU A 46 -8.04 2.06 -2.31
CA GLU A 46 -7.94 1.61 -0.91
C GLU A 46 -7.99 0.08 -0.84
N VAL A 47 -7.02 -0.54 -0.16
CA VAL A 47 -6.96 -2.01 -0.05
C VAL A 47 -8.20 -2.55 0.67
N ARG A 48 -8.72 -1.84 1.68
CA ARG A 48 -9.92 -2.26 2.41
C ARG A 48 -11.19 -2.25 1.57
N GLU A 49 -11.21 -1.53 0.45
CA GLU A 49 -12.37 -1.49 -0.46
C GLU A 49 -12.35 -2.65 -1.46
N ILE A 50 -11.26 -3.43 -1.53
CA ILE A 50 -11.10 -4.57 -2.43
C ILE A 50 -11.25 -5.88 -1.64
N PRO A 51 -12.43 -6.54 -1.63
CA PRO A 51 -12.66 -7.72 -0.79
C PRO A 51 -11.67 -8.86 -1.03
N ALA A 52 -11.20 -9.02 -2.28
CA ALA A 52 -10.21 -10.02 -2.65
C ALA A 52 -8.85 -9.83 -1.94
N LEU A 53 -8.58 -8.65 -1.37
CA LEU A 53 -7.32 -8.29 -0.73
C LEU A 53 -7.41 -8.20 0.80
N GLU A 54 -8.50 -8.63 1.42
CA GLU A 54 -8.63 -8.66 2.89
C GLU A 54 -7.45 -9.39 3.56
N HIS A 55 -7.06 -10.54 3.00
CA HIS A 55 -5.92 -11.31 3.50
C HIS A 55 -4.56 -10.58 3.35
N VAL A 56 -4.43 -9.67 2.38
CA VAL A 56 -3.21 -8.89 2.18
C VAL A 56 -3.07 -7.85 3.29
N PHE A 57 -4.17 -7.24 3.72
CA PHE A 57 -4.18 -6.29 4.84
C PHE A 57 -3.55 -6.91 6.10
N ASP A 58 -3.98 -8.12 6.46
CA ASP A 58 -3.46 -8.83 7.64
C ASP A 58 -2.00 -9.24 7.47
N ARG A 59 -1.61 -9.76 6.28
CA ARG A 59 -0.21 -10.13 6.00
C ARG A 59 0.73 -8.93 6.10
N VAL A 60 0.32 -7.78 5.57
CA VAL A 60 1.11 -6.54 5.64
C VAL A 60 1.25 -6.10 7.09
N ARG A 61 0.18 -6.17 7.89
CA ARG A 61 0.24 -5.88 9.33
C ARG A 61 1.27 -6.74 10.06
N GLU A 62 1.20 -8.04 9.84
CA GLU A 62 2.05 -9.04 10.51
C GLU A 62 3.52 -8.93 10.10
N ALA A 63 3.80 -8.51 8.88
CA ALA A 63 5.16 -8.31 8.39
C ALA A 63 5.75 -6.96 8.81
N VAL A 64 4.99 -5.87 8.65
CA VAL A 64 5.53 -4.50 8.77
C VAL A 64 5.62 -4.03 10.21
N PHE A 65 4.62 -4.29 11.05
CA PHE A 65 4.61 -3.76 12.42
C PHE A 65 5.75 -4.32 13.28
N PRO A 66 6.00 -5.65 13.31
CA PRO A 66 7.14 -6.19 14.05
C PRO A 66 8.48 -5.67 13.52
N PHE A 67 8.59 -5.45 12.21
CA PHE A 67 9.79 -4.90 11.61
C PHE A 67 10.06 -3.47 12.09
N ILE A 68 9.05 -2.59 12.08
CA ILE A 68 9.16 -1.22 12.60
C ILE A 68 9.59 -1.23 14.08
N GLU A 69 8.95 -2.08 14.89
CA GLU A 69 9.29 -2.22 16.31
C GLU A 69 10.75 -2.60 16.51
N GLN A 70 11.23 -3.58 15.74
CA GLN A 70 12.60 -4.05 15.81
C GLN A 70 13.61 -2.98 15.39
N VAL A 71 13.44 -2.35 14.22
CA VAL A 71 14.46 -1.45 13.67
C VAL A 71 14.55 -0.10 14.39
N HIS A 72 13.48 0.29 15.08
CA HIS A 72 13.45 1.50 15.89
C HIS A 72 13.57 1.24 17.40
N ALA A 73 13.84 -0.01 17.81
CA ALA A 73 13.92 -0.42 19.21
C ALA A 73 12.70 0.02 20.04
N LEU A 74 11.52 -0.05 19.42
CA LEU A 74 10.25 0.28 20.07
C LEU A 74 9.73 -0.98 20.75
N GLY A 75 9.28 -0.86 22.00
CA GLY A 75 8.46 -1.92 22.60
C GLY A 75 7.13 -2.08 21.84
N ARG A 76 6.44 -3.21 22.04
CA ARG A 76 5.15 -3.49 21.38
C ARG A 76 4.19 -2.30 21.48
N LYS A 77 3.68 -1.83 20.34
CA LYS A 77 2.67 -0.75 20.29
C LYS A 77 1.39 -1.23 19.62
N ASN A 78 0.30 -0.50 19.88
CA ASN A 78 -0.95 -0.67 19.16
C ASN A 78 -0.91 0.15 17.86
N TRP A 79 -0.15 -0.32 16.88
CA TRP A 79 -0.08 0.30 15.56
C TRP A 79 -1.40 0.14 14.81
N ARG A 80 -1.72 1.12 13.97
CA ARG A 80 -2.86 1.11 13.06
C ARG A 80 -2.43 1.67 11.73
N PHE A 81 -2.98 1.14 10.64
CA PHE A 81 -2.83 1.80 9.35
C PHE A 81 -3.66 3.07 9.34
N ASN A 82 -3.03 4.18 9.00
CA ASN A 82 -3.74 5.41 8.65
C ASN A 82 -4.31 5.30 7.23
N ASP A 83 -3.53 4.70 6.32
CA ASP A 83 -3.89 4.48 4.93
C ASP A 83 -3.15 3.23 4.43
N LEU A 84 -3.82 2.43 3.59
CA LEU A 84 -3.20 1.29 2.90
C LEU A 84 -3.79 1.16 1.51
N PHE A 85 -3.01 1.52 0.50
CA PHE A 85 -3.53 1.68 -0.84
C PHE A 85 -2.54 1.18 -1.90
N ILE A 86 -3.09 0.91 -3.09
CA ILE A 86 -2.33 0.51 -4.26
C ILE A 86 -2.31 1.71 -5.20
N VAL A 87 -1.12 2.17 -5.58
CA VAL A 87 -0.94 3.26 -6.52
C VAL A 87 -0.65 2.72 -7.92
N LYS A 88 -1.25 3.32 -8.94
CA LYS A 88 -0.97 3.07 -10.34
C LYS A 88 -0.26 4.26 -10.97
N TYR A 89 0.95 4.01 -11.46
CA TYR A 89 1.66 4.95 -12.32
C TYR A 89 1.60 4.49 -13.78
N GLU A 90 1.28 5.41 -14.68
CA GLU A 90 1.13 5.12 -16.12
C GLU A 90 1.64 6.29 -16.96
N HIS A 91 2.35 5.97 -18.04
CA HIS A 91 2.84 6.97 -18.99
C HIS A 91 1.68 7.71 -19.68
N GLY A 92 1.77 9.04 -19.78
CA GLY A 92 0.70 9.88 -20.33
C GLY A 92 -0.49 10.09 -19.38
N ARG A 93 -0.49 9.46 -18.21
CA ARG A 93 -1.37 9.78 -17.07
C ARG A 93 -0.52 10.29 -15.90
N GLN A 94 -0.69 9.74 -14.71
CA GLN A 94 0.17 10.04 -13.58
C GLN A 94 1.39 9.13 -13.61
N SER A 95 2.57 9.69 -13.88
CA SER A 95 3.84 8.93 -13.92
C SER A 95 4.74 9.19 -12.70
N SER A 96 4.35 10.12 -11.83
CA SER A 96 5.10 10.48 -10.62
C SER A 96 4.21 11.22 -9.61
N LEU A 97 4.74 11.37 -8.40
CA LEU A 97 4.26 12.33 -7.41
C LEU A 97 5.36 13.35 -7.10
N PRO A 98 5.02 14.64 -6.88
CA PRO A 98 5.97 15.62 -6.38
C PRO A 98 6.52 15.24 -5.00
N ASN A 99 7.63 15.86 -4.60
CA ASN A 99 8.16 15.72 -3.25
C ASN A 99 7.12 16.15 -2.21
N HIS A 100 6.89 15.30 -1.22
CA HIS A 100 5.92 15.52 -0.14
C HIS A 100 6.35 14.80 1.14
N GLN A 101 5.60 15.03 2.22
CA GLN A 101 5.69 14.29 3.46
C GLN A 101 4.36 13.59 3.70
N ASP A 102 4.43 12.33 4.09
CA ASP A 102 3.25 11.57 4.48
C ASP A 102 2.74 12.02 5.85
N SER A 103 1.44 11.85 6.09
CA SER A 103 0.79 12.22 7.36
C SER A 103 0.99 11.19 8.47
N GLY A 104 1.60 10.04 8.18
CA GLY A 104 1.85 8.95 9.14
C GLY A 104 3.16 9.12 9.92
N THR A 105 3.28 8.39 11.05
CA THR A 105 4.54 8.30 11.80
C THR A 105 5.62 7.54 11.04
N PHE A 106 5.20 6.49 10.31
CA PHE A 106 6.04 5.69 9.44
C PHE A 106 5.27 5.40 8.16
N SER A 107 6.00 5.35 7.05
CA SER A 107 5.51 4.90 5.76
C SER A 107 6.33 3.71 5.29
N PHE A 108 5.69 2.81 4.56
CA PHE A 108 6.36 1.71 3.88
C PHE A 108 5.89 1.65 2.42
N THR A 109 6.72 1.07 1.57
CA THR A 109 6.40 0.85 0.17
C THR A 109 6.88 -0.54 -0.22
N VAL A 110 6.04 -1.26 -0.94
CA VAL A 110 6.39 -2.53 -1.59
C VAL A 110 6.69 -2.20 -3.05
N LEU A 111 7.88 -2.59 -3.51
CA LEU A 111 8.41 -2.32 -4.85
C LEU A 111 8.72 -3.63 -5.57
#